data_AF-A0A6N9U1N8-F1
#
_entry.id   AF-A0A6N9U1N8-F1
#
_cell.length_a   1.000
_cell.length_b   1.000
_cell.length_c   1.000
_cell.angle_alpha   90.00
_cell.angle_beta   90.00
_cell.angle_gamma   90.00
#
_symmetry.space_group_name_H-M   'P 1'
#
loop_
_entity.id
_entity.type
_entity.pdbx_description
1 polymer ?
#
loop_
_entity_poly.entity_id
_entity_poly.type
_entity_poly.pdbx_seq_one_letter_code
_entity_poly.pdbx_strand_id
1 'polypeptide(L)' 'MTTTPTTTTLPAVRIAALEPVPVEGCHICTAASNGREFGRGQADFVGVRKYGDMIGQHPHRRSTDGKPVRPW' A
#
# COMPACT_ATOMS: atom_id res chain seq x y z
N MET A 1 -8.57 44.45 27.10
CA MET A 1 -9.57 43.61 26.40
C MET A 1 -8.83 42.44 25.80
N THR A 2 -8.98 41.24 26.36
CA THR A 2 -8.20 40.05 25.98
C THR A 2 -9.09 39.17 25.09
N THR A 3 -8.69 38.95 23.84
CA THR A 3 -9.41 38.08 22.89
C THR A 3 -8.79 36.69 22.90
N THR A 4 -9.57 35.68 23.29
CA THR A 4 -9.16 34.28 23.26
C THR A 4 -9.39 33.69 21.86
N PRO A 5 -8.42 32.99 21.25
CA PRO A 5 -8.65 32.30 19.99
C PRO A 5 -9.47 31.03 20.21
N THR A 6 -10.62 30.92 19.53
CA THR A 6 -11.40 29.69 19.46
C THR A 6 -10.79 28.78 18.39
N THR A 7 -10.07 27.74 18.81
CA THR A 7 -9.60 26.70 17.89
C THR A 7 -10.77 25.84 17.45
N THR A 8 -11.16 25.97 16.18
CA THR A 8 -12.13 25.08 15.54
C THR A 8 -11.45 23.74 15.25
N THR A 9 -11.84 22.69 15.98
CA THR A 9 -11.45 21.31 15.68
C THR A 9 -12.26 20.78 14.50
N LEU A 10 -11.63 20.62 13.35
CA LEU A 10 -12.27 19.98 12.20
C LEU A 10 -12.48 18.49 12.47
N PRO A 11 -13.65 17.91 12.12
CA PRO A 11 -13.87 16.48 12.24
C PRO A 11 -12.92 15.72 11.31
N ALA A 12 -12.15 14.79 11.87
CA ALA A 12 -11.24 13.95 11.09
C ALA A 12 -12.03 13.00 10.18
N VAL A 13 -12.04 13.29 8.88
CA VAL A 13 -12.58 12.37 7.86
C VAL A 13 -11.64 11.17 7.78
N ARG A 14 -12.06 10.03 8.32
CA ARG A 14 -11.34 8.75 8.15
C ARG A 14 -11.69 8.17 6.80
N ILE A 15 -10.96 8.56 5.77
CA ILE A 15 -10.98 7.84 4.49
C ILE A 15 -10.39 6.45 4.78
N ALA A 16 -11.19 5.40 4.66
CA ALA A 16 -10.65 4.05 4.70
C ALA A 16 -9.64 3.92 3.56
N ALA A 17 -8.36 3.74 3.89
CA ALA A 17 -7.33 3.54 2.89
C ALA A 17 -7.68 2.27 2.10
N LEU A 18 -7.78 2.39 0.78
CA LEU A 18 -7.99 1.23 -0.08
C LEU A 18 -6.80 0.27 0.08
N GLU A 19 -7.11 -1.03 0.14
CA GLU A 19 -6.08 -2.06 0.19
C GLU A 19 -5.26 -2.05 -1.11
N PRO A 20 -3.93 -2.16 -1.03
CA PRO A 20 -3.08 -2.20 -2.21
C PRO A 20 -3.36 -3.46 -3.04
N VAL A 21 -3.38 -3.29 -4.36
CA VAL A 21 -3.72 -4.33 -5.34
C VAL A 21 -2.45 -4.97 -5.88
N PRO A 22 -2.31 -6.31 -5.84
CA PRO A 22 -1.16 -7.00 -6.42
C PRO A 22 -1.17 -6.90 -7.96
N VAL A 23 0.01 -6.72 -8.55
CA VAL A 23 0.20 -6.73 -10.01
C VAL A 23 0.35 -8.16 -10.51
N GLU A 24 -0.44 -8.50 -11.54
CA GLU A 24 -0.40 -9.78 -12.21
C GLU A 24 1.00 -10.06 -12.81
N GLY A 25 1.47 -11.32 -12.68
CA GLY A 25 2.78 -11.74 -13.16
C GLY A 25 3.97 -11.33 -12.28
N CYS A 26 3.77 -10.54 -11.23
CA CYS A 26 4.82 -10.26 -10.25
C CYS A 26 4.85 -11.34 -9.15
N HIS A 27 5.94 -12.11 -9.09
CA HIS A 27 6.10 -13.18 -8.10
C HIS A 27 6.09 -12.68 -6.64
N ILE A 28 6.59 -11.46 -6.40
CA ILE A 28 6.56 -10.82 -5.06
C ILE A 28 5.13 -10.49 -4.67
N CYS A 29 4.35 -9.86 -5.57
CA CYS A 29 2.92 -9.64 -5.36
C CYS A 29 2.16 -10.92 -5.07
N THR A 30 2.40 -11.99 -5.84
CA THR A 30 1.72 -13.26 -5.64
C THR A 30 2.01 -13.84 -4.27
N ALA A 31 3.29 -13.85 -3.86
CA ALA A 31 3.69 -14.34 -2.55
C ALA A 31 3.08 -13.48 -1.41
N ALA A 32 3.15 -12.15 -1.54
CA ALA A 32 2.57 -11.23 -0.56
C ALA A 32 1.05 -11.35 -0.48
N SER A 33 0.36 -11.50 -1.61
CA SER A 33 -1.09 -11.71 -1.66
C SER A 33 -1.48 -13.01 -0.96
N ASN A 34 -0.75 -14.10 -1.21
CA ASN A 34 -0.99 -15.38 -0.53
C ASN A 34 -0.76 -15.26 0.99
N GLY A 35 0.32 -14.59 1.40
CA GLY A 35 0.59 -14.32 2.81
C GLY A 35 -0.51 -13.47 3.46
N ARG A 36 -1.04 -12.49 2.73
CA ARG A 36 -2.16 -11.64 3.19
C ARG A 36 -3.44 -12.44 3.40
N GLU A 37 -3.82 -13.29 2.44
CA GLU A 37 -5.02 -14.14 2.60
C GLU A 37 -4.85 -15.16 3.73
N PHE A 38 -3.65 -15.73 3.89
CA PHE A 38 -3.35 -16.60 5.03
C PHE A 38 -3.49 -15.86 6.37
N GLY A 39 -2.94 -14.65 6.46
CA GLY A 39 -3.06 -13.80 7.64
C GLY A 39 -4.52 -13.45 7.96
N ARG A 40 -5.35 -13.17 6.95
CA ARG A 40 -6.79 -12.96 7.13
C ARG A 40 -7.48 -14.19 7.72
N GLY A 41 -7.14 -15.38 7.22
CA GLY A 41 -7.67 -16.65 7.73
C GLY A 41 -7.37 -16.89 9.21
N GLN A 42 -6.24 -16.37 9.70
CA GLN A 42 -5.81 -16.50 11.10
C GLN A 42 -6.14 -15.29 11.98
N ALA A 43 -6.88 -14.30 11.46
CA ALA A 43 -7.10 -13.01 12.12
C ALA A 43 -5.79 -12.29 12.53
N ASP A 44 -4.69 -12.53 11.81
CA ASP A 44 -3.40 -11.87 12.00
C ASP A 44 -3.38 -10.52 11.27
N PHE A 45 -3.95 -9.50 11.90
CA PHE A 45 -4.02 -8.15 11.33
C PHE A 45 -2.64 -7.50 11.12
N VAL A 46 -1.62 -7.91 11.88
CA VAL A 46 -0.25 -7.40 11.74
C VAL A 46 0.37 -7.98 10.47
N GLY A 47 0.21 -9.29 10.26
CA GLY A 47 0.62 -9.96 9.02
C GLY A 47 -0.09 -9.39 7.80
N VAL A 48 -1.40 -9.18 7.88
CA VAL A 48 -2.18 -8.58 6.78
C VAL A 48 -1.64 -7.20 6.40
N ARG A 49 -1.40 -6.34 7.39
CA ARG A 49 -0.81 -5.01 7.14
C ARG A 49 0.57 -5.11 6.50
N LYS A 50 1.44 -5.96 7.05
CA LYS A 50 2.81 -6.15 6.55
C LYS A 50 2.83 -6.57 5.08
N TYR A 51 1.98 -7.52 4.69
CA TYR A 51 1.88 -7.95 3.30
C TYR A 51 1.23 -6.88 2.41
N GLY A 52 0.26 -6.12 2.93
CA GLY A 52 -0.27 -4.94 2.26
C GLY A 52 0.82 -3.91 1.95
N ASP A 53 1.64 -3.56 2.94
CA ASP A 53 2.77 -2.64 2.77
C ASP A 53 3.77 -3.16 1.73
N MET A 54 4.06 -4.46 1.75
CA MET A 54 4.91 -5.10 0.73
C MET A 54 4.34 -4.91 -0.68
N ILE A 55 3.05 -5.17 -0.88
CA ILE A 55 2.38 -4.96 -2.18
C ILE A 55 2.46 -3.48 -2.58
N GLY A 56 2.16 -2.55 -1.67
CA GLY A 56 2.11 -1.12 -1.98
C GLY A 56 3.48 -0.47 -2.23
N GLN A 57 4.56 -0.98 -1.63
CA GLN A 57 5.87 -0.32 -1.65
C GLN A 57 6.87 -0.98 -2.61
N HIS A 58 6.69 -2.25 -2.97
CA HIS A 58 7.65 -2.90 -3.84
C HIS A 58 7.53 -2.38 -5.29
N PRO A 59 8.66 -2.17 -5.98
CA PRO A 59 8.65 -1.58 -7.31
C PRO A 59 8.16 -2.57 -8.37
N HIS A 60 7.08 -2.21 -9.05
CA HIS A 60 6.77 -2.71 -10.38
C HIS A 60 7.45 -1.83 -11.41
N ARG A 61 7.93 -2.43 -12.52
CA ARG A 61 8.62 -1.73 -13.61
C ARG A 61 8.18 -0.27 -13.70
N ARG A 62 9.09 0.67 -13.44
CA ARG A 62 8.80 2.07 -13.77
C ARG A 62 8.50 2.12 -15.26
N SER A 63 7.63 3.03 -15.70
CA SER A 63 7.36 3.24 -17.13
C SER A 63 8.65 3.48 -17.95
N THR A 64 9.77 3.79 -17.29
CA THR A 64 11.12 4.00 -17.84
C THR A 64 12.02 2.76 -17.89
N ASP A 65 11.61 1.59 -17.38
CA ASP A 65 12.46 0.38 -17.30
C ASP A 65 12.51 -0.43 -18.61
N GLY A 66 12.10 0.16 -19.73
CA GLY A 66 12.42 -0.35 -21.05
C GLY A 66 13.94 -0.30 -21.23
N LYS A 67 14.62 -1.45 -21.15
CA LYS A 67 16.03 -1.57 -21.55
C LYS A 67 16.16 -0.93 -22.95
N PRO A 68 17.11 0.00 -23.18
CA PRO A 68 17.42 0.38 -24.54
C PRO A 68 17.83 -0.89 -25.28
N VAL A 69 17.01 -1.30 -26.24
CA VAL A 69 17.41 -2.26 -27.27
C VAL A 69 18.62 -1.64 -27.95
N ARG A 70 19.82 -2.12 -27.63
CA ARG A 70 21.00 -1.81 -28.43
C ARG A 70 20.82 -2.56 -29.76
N PRO A 71 20.65 -1.88 -30.90
CA PRO A 71 20.97 -2.54 -32.15
C PRO A 71 22.49 -2.73 -32.16
N TRP A 72 22.88 -3.95 -32.48
CA TRP A 72 24.23 -4.49 -32.72
C TRP A 72 25.37 -3.48 -32.80
#